data_AF-A0AAQ3L7Z3-F1
#
_entry.id   AF-A0AAQ3L7Z3-F1
#
_cell.length_a   1.000
_cell.length_b   1.000
_cell.length_c   1.000
_cell.angle_alpha   90.00
_cell.angle_beta   90.00
_cell.angle_gamma   90.00
#
_symmetry.space_group_name_H-M   'P 1'
#
loop_
_entity.id
_entity.type
_entity.pdbx_description
1 polymer ?
#
loop_
_entity_poly.entity_id
_entity_poly.type
_entity_poly.pdbx_seq_one_letter_code
_entity_poly.pdbx_strand_id
1 'polypeptide(L)' 'MSYDRTPFKGRNRKETFRNMLSRSPEFAGNRCALTDLIECLLAKDPARRLGSATVRKRRLQFF' A
#
# COMPACT_ATOMS: atom_id res chain seq x y z
N MET A 1 13.45 8.73 -2.45
CA MET A 1 12.04 8.29 -2.38
C MET A 1 11.24 9.15 -3.35
N SER A 2 10.34 8.58 -4.16
CA SER A 2 9.55 9.36 -5.14
C SER A 2 8.42 10.20 -4.53
N TYR A 3 8.11 9.99 -3.24
CA TYR A 3 7.12 10.77 -2.49
C TYR A 3 7.79 11.35 -1.24
N ASP A 4 7.77 12.68 -1.08
CA ASP A 4 8.36 13.37 0.07
C ASP A 4 7.54 13.21 1.36
N ARG A 5 6.35 12.59 1.27
CA ARG A 5 5.45 12.37 2.39
C ARG A 5 4.90 10.96 2.38
N THR A 6 4.64 10.44 3.59
CA THR A 6 3.94 9.16 3.76
C THR A 6 2.50 9.27 3.24
N PRO A 7 1.98 8.22 2.58
CA PRO A 7 0.60 8.22 2.05
C PRO A 7 -0.49 8.10 3.14
N PHE A 8 -0.10 8.07 4.42
CA PHE A 8 -1.04 8.05 5.56
C PHE A 8 -0.98 9.33 6.41
N LYS A 9 -0.38 10.40 5.89
CA LYS A 9 -0.10 11.63 6.66
C LYS A 9 -1.36 12.16 7.34
N GLY A 10 -1.33 12.26 8.67
CA GLY A 10 -2.30 13.02 9.46
C GLY A 10 -1.69 14.31 10.01
N ARG A 11 -2.51 15.12 10.68
CA ARG A 11 -2.07 16.38 11.33
C ARG A 11 -1.12 16.11 12.49
N ASN A 12 -1.26 14.94 13.14
CA ASN A 12 -0.39 14.49 14.22
C ASN A 12 -0.08 12.99 14.13
N ARG A 13 0.77 12.49 15.04
CA ARG A 13 1.19 11.08 15.09
C ARG A 13 0.01 10.12 15.32
N LYS A 14 -0.91 10.47 16.21
CA LYS A 14 -2.09 9.65 16.54
C LYS A 14 -3.02 9.48 15.34
N GLU A 15 -3.23 10.56 14.59
CA GLU A 15 -4.01 10.54 13.34
C GLU A 15 -3.29 9.75 12.24
N THR A 16 -1.98 9.95 12.07
CA THR A 16 -1.18 9.20 11.09
C THR A 16 -1.24 7.69 11.36
N PHE A 17 -1.15 7.29 12.63
CA PHE A 17 -1.28 5.88 13.02
C PHE A 17 -2.68 5.32 12.74
N ARG A 18 -3.74 6.08 13.05
CA ARG A 18 -5.11 5.69 12.68
C ARG A 18 -5.27 5.53 11.17
N ASN A 19 -4.78 6.49 10.38
CA ASN A 19 -4.83 6.43 8.92
C ASN A 19 -4.07 5.20 8.38
N MET A 20 -2.93 4.86 8.98
CA MET A 20 -2.19 3.64 8.63
C MET A 20 -3.00 2.36 8.86
N LEU A 21 -3.89 2.32 9.85
CA LEU A 21 -4.70 1.13 10.13
C LEU A 21 -5.97 1.07 9.28
N SER A 22 -6.64 2.19 9.06
CA SER A 22 -8.00 2.21 8.52
C SER A 22 -8.12 2.77 7.10
N ARG A 23 -7.18 3.61 6.65
CA ARG A 23 -7.27 4.26 5.34
C ARG A 23 -6.43 3.57 4.28
N SER A 24 -6.90 3.66 3.05
CA SER A 24 -6.09 3.40 1.86
C SER A 24 -5.00 4.46 1.74
N PRO A 25 -3.81 4.11 1.22
CA PRO A 25 -2.75 5.09 0.99
C PRO A 25 -3.20 6.12 -0.06
N GLU A 26 -2.99 7.40 0.24
CA GLU A 26 -3.24 8.50 -0.69
C GLU A 26 -1.93 8.92 -1.36
N PHE A 27 -1.93 8.98 -2.69
CA PHE A 27 -0.76 9.36 -3.47
C PHE A 27 -0.98 10.72 -4.13
N ALA A 28 0.08 11.50 -4.23
CA ALA A 28 0.08 12.71 -5.03
C ALA A 28 0.23 12.34 -6.52
N GLY A 29 -0.60 12.96 -7.37
CA GLY A 29 -0.59 12.73 -8.82
C GLY A 29 -1.51 11.59 -9.27
N ASN A 30 -1.36 11.19 -10.53
CA ASN A 30 -2.21 10.19 -11.16
C ASN A 30 -1.81 8.77 -10.74
N ARG A 31 -2.79 7.86 -10.76
CA ARG A 31 -2.55 6.41 -10.59
C ARG A 31 -1.59 5.90 -11.66
N CYS A 32 -0.65 5.07 -11.24
CA CYS A 32 0.31 4.41 -12.11
C CYS A 32 0.73 3.04 -11.53
N ALA A 33 1.47 2.25 -12.31
CA ALA A 33 1.94 0.94 -11.87
C ALA A 33 2.73 0.98 -10.54
N LEU A 34 3.41 2.10 -10.24
CA LEU A 34 4.12 2.30 -8.99
C LEU A 34 3.15 2.51 -7.81
N THR A 35 2.10 3.32 -7.96
CA THR A 35 1.08 3.47 -6.90
C THR A 35 0.37 2.15 -6.65
N ASP A 36 0.06 1.39 -7.70
CA ASP A 36 -0.60 0.08 -7.58
C ASP A 36 0.30 -0.93 -6.85
N LEU A 37 1.60 -0.94 -7.16
CA LEU A 37 2.59 -1.75 -6.46
C LEU A 37 2.63 -1.40 -4.96
N ILE A 38 2.67 -0.11 -4.62
CA ILE A 38 2.69 0.33 -3.22
C ILE A 38 1.37 -0.04 -2.52
N GLU A 39 0.22 0.10 -3.18
CA GLU A 39 -1.07 -0.33 -2.63
C GLU A 39 -1.07 -1.83 -2.28
N CYS A 40 -0.56 -2.68 -3.18
CA CYS A 40 -0.45 -4.12 -2.92
C CYS A 40 0.53 -4.44 -1.77
N LEU A 41 1.65 -3.72 -1.66
CA LEU A 41 2.61 -3.86 -0.56
C LEU A 41 2.02 -3.42 0.79
N LEU A 42 1.14 -2.43 0.78
CA LEU A 42 0.53 -1.85 1.99
C LEU A 42 -0.89 -2.36 2.25
N ALA A 43 -1.29 -3.47 1.61
CA ALA A 43 -2.59 -4.09 1.82
C ALA A 43 -2.80 -4.42 3.31
N LYS A 44 -3.97 -4.07 3.84
CA LYS A 44 -4.29 -4.26 5.26
C LYS A 44 -4.42 -5.73 5.61
N ASP A 45 -5.08 -6.49 4.75
CA ASP A 45 -5.17 -7.94 4.84
C ASP A 45 -3.79 -8.56 4.54
N PRO A 46 -3.16 -9.25 5.52
CA PRO A 46 -1.87 -9.90 5.32
C PRO A 46 -1.87 -10.97 4.23
N ALA A 47 -3.02 -11.61 3.94
CA ALA A 47 -3.13 -12.62 2.89
C ALA A 47 -3.09 -12.02 1.48
N ARG A 48 -3.50 -10.75 1.34
CA ARG A 48 -3.50 -9.99 0.08
C ARG A 48 -2.26 -9.13 -0.12
N ARG A 49 -1.44 -8.98 0.94
CA ARG A 49 -0.22 -8.19 0.90
C ARG A 49 0.81 -8.83 -0.02
N LEU A 50 1.36 -8.03 -0.93
CA LEU A 50 2.42 -8.48 -1.82
C LEU A 50 3.61 -8.99 -0.99
N GLY A 51 4.13 -10.17 -1.33
CA GLY A 51 5.16 -10.87 -0.56
C GLY A 51 4.62 -11.89 0.45
N SER A 52 3.30 -11.90 0.71
CA SER A 52 2.64 -12.97 1.46
C SER A 52 2.67 -14.29 0.69
N ALA A 53 2.83 -15.40 1.40
CA ALA A 53 2.89 -16.75 0.83
C ALA A 53 1.68 -17.06 -0.07
N THR A 54 0.52 -16.49 0.26
CA THR A 54 -0.75 -16.62 -0.48
C THR A 54 -0.70 -15.92 -1.84
N VAL A 55 -0.15 -14.71 -1.94
CA VAL A 55 -0.05 -13.97 -3.22
C VAL A 55 0.98 -14.61 -4.15
N ARG A 56 2.06 -15.19 -3.59
CA ARG A 56 3.13 -15.84 -4.36
C ARG A 56 2.63 -16.99 -5.25
N LYS A 57 1.53 -17.66 -4.88
CA LYS A 57 0.92 -18.74 -5.67
C LYS A 57 0.05 -18.26 -6.83
N ARG A 58 -0.42 -17.00 -6.85
CA ARG A 58 -1.32 -16.50 -7.91
C ARG A 58 -0.60 -15.99 -9.16
N ARG A 59 0.74 -15.85 -9.12
CA ARG A 59 1.55 -15.30 -10.22
C ARG A 59 2.44 -16.36 -10.91
N LEU A 60 2.06 -17.64 -10.82
CA LEU A 60 2.67 -18.74 -11.59
C LEU A 60 1.74 -19.25 -12.71
N GLN A 61 0.67 -18.53 -13.05
CA GLN A 61 -0.25 -18.90 -14.15
C GLN A 61 -0.35 -17.84 -15.26
N PHE A 62 0.51 -16.82 -15.26
CA PHE A 62 0.49 -15.75 -16.26
C PHE A 62 1.90 -15.43 -16.80
N PHE A 63 2.75 -16.44 -16.91
CA PHE A 63 3.92 -16.46 -17.79
C PHE A 63 3.83 -17.69 -18.68
#